data_AF-A0A2A4G687-F1
#
_entry.id   AF-A0A2A4G687-F1
#
_cell.length_a   1.000
_cell.length_b   1.000
_cell.length_c   1.000
_cell.angle_alpha   90.00
_cell.angle_beta   90.00
_cell.angle_gamma   90.00
#
_symmetry.space_group_name_H-M   'P 1'
#
loop_
_entity.id
_entity.type
_entity.pdbx_description
1 polymer ?
#
loop_
_entity_poly.entity_id
_entity_poly.type
_entity_poly.pdbx_seq_one_letter_code
_entity_poly.pdbx_strand_id
1 'polypeptide(L)' 'MKSFINDWKTIALLCLTLGLAPFQPEPHLWGKLKWVAGGAVGMQPMDWFDLVFHGFPWLLLIRLLILKTMGRFKA' A
#
# COMPACT_ATOMS: atom_id res chain seq x y z
N MET A 1 21.53 -3.25 -11.94
CA MET A 1 20.75 -3.46 -10.71
C MET A 1 19.30 -3.11 -11.00
N LYS A 2 18.35 -4.03 -10.80
CA LYS A 2 16.93 -3.66 -10.86
C LYS A 2 16.62 -2.77 -9.68
N SER A 3 15.97 -1.64 -9.93
CA SER A 3 15.56 -0.75 -8.86
C SER A 3 14.46 -1.43 -8.04
N PHE A 4 14.59 -1.46 -6.71
CA PHE A 4 13.62 -2.08 -5.81
C PHE A 4 12.18 -1.59 -6.07
N ILE A 5 12.03 -0.29 -6.32
CA ILE A 5 10.74 0.36 -6.61
C ILE A 5 10.19 0.07 -8.02
N ASN A 6 10.96 -0.64 -8.86
CA ASN A 6 10.56 -1.11 -10.19
C ASN A 6 10.41 -2.64 -10.27
N ASP A 7 10.71 -3.37 -9.20
CA ASP A 7 10.60 -4.83 -9.17
C ASP A 7 9.18 -5.27 -8.81
N TRP A 8 8.45 -5.77 -9.82
CA TRP A 8 7.10 -6.29 -9.68
C TRP A 8 6.97 -7.40 -8.64
N LYS A 9 7.95 -8.30 -8.55
CA LYS A 9 7.87 -9.43 -7.62
C LYS A 9 7.98 -8.93 -6.19
N THR A 10 8.94 -8.04 -5.95
CA THR A 10 9.15 -7.44 -4.64
C THR A 10 7.95 -6.60 -4.20
N ILE A 11 7.42 -5.74 -5.08
CA ILE A 11 6.26 -4.91 -4.77
C ILE A 11 5.00 -5.75 -4.54
N ALA A 12 4.77 -6.78 -5.37
CA ALA A 12 3.66 -7.70 -5.18
C ALA A 12 3.78 -8.45 -3.84
N LEU A 13 4.99 -8.93 -3.49
CA LEU A 13 5.24 -9.58 -2.22
C LEU A 13 4.97 -8.64 -1.04
N LEU A 14 5.40 -7.38 -1.12
CA LEU A 14 5.11 -6.38 -0.08
C LEU A 14 3.62 -6.09 0.06
N CYS A 15 2.85 -6.03 -1.03
CA CYS A 15 1.40 -5.88 -0.97
C CYS A 15 0.77 -7.08 -0.26
N LEU A 16 1.14 -8.28 -0.67
CA LEU A 16 0.59 -9.53 -0.14
C LEU A 16 1.01 -9.83 1.30
N THR A 17 2.08 -9.21 1.80
CA THR A 17 2.56 -9.38 3.17
C THR A 17 2.28 -8.14 4.00
N LEU A 18 3.17 -7.15 3.96
CA LEU A 18 3.05 -5.93 4.73
C LEU A 18 1.74 -5.19 4.46
N GLY A 19 1.35 -5.05 3.20
CA GLY A 19 0.17 -4.28 2.81
C GLY A 19 -1.17 -4.89 3.23
N LEU A 20 -1.22 -6.22 3.45
CA LEU A 20 -2.40 -6.94 3.92
C LEU A 20 -2.35 -7.31 5.41
N ALA A 21 -1.22 -7.09 6.08
CA ALA A 21 -1.09 -7.43 7.49
C ALA A 21 -1.92 -6.50 8.38
N PRO A 22 -2.44 -7.01 9.52
CA PRO A 22 -2.64 -8.43 9.83
C PRO A 22 -3.76 -9.02 8.97
N PHE A 23 -3.66 -10.30 8.61
CA PHE A 23 -4.67 -10.92 7.74
C PHE A 23 -6.01 -11.21 8.43
N GLN A 24 -6.05 -11.16 9.76
CA GLN A 24 -7.20 -11.47 10.59
C GLN A 24 -7.24 -10.51 11.80
N PRO A 25 -8.44 -10.12 12.29
CA PRO A 25 -9.75 -10.35 11.66
C PRO A 25 -9.94 -9.54 10.37
N GLU A 26 -9.19 -8.45 10.20
CA GLU A 26 -9.17 -7.65 8.97
C GLU A 26 -7.81 -6.94 8.77
N PRO A 27 -7.37 -6.71 7.52
CA PRO A 27 -6.19 -5.90 7.22
C PRO A 27 -6.26 -4.50 7.83
N HIS A 28 -5.16 -4.05 8.43
CA HIS A 28 -5.06 -2.70 8.99
C HIS A 28 -5.43 -1.64 7.96
N LEU A 29 -4.90 -1.76 6.74
CA LEU A 29 -5.22 -0.83 5.65
C LEU A 29 -6.73 -0.73 5.41
N TRP A 30 -7.45 -1.85 5.41
CA TRP A 30 -8.90 -1.84 5.18
C TRP A 30 -9.66 -1.19 6.34
N GLY A 31 -9.30 -1.52 7.58
CA GLY A 31 -9.85 -0.89 8.78
C GLY A 31 -9.64 0.62 8.79
N LYS A 32 -8.42 1.09 8.51
CA LYS A 32 -8.08 2.51 8.46
C LYS A 32 -8.80 3.24 7.32
N LEU A 33 -8.92 2.65 6.13
CA LEU A 33 -9.68 3.25 5.03
C LEU A 33 -11.15 3.46 5.38
N LYS A 34 -11.81 2.48 6.03
CA LYS A 34 -13.18 2.65 6.54
C LYS A 34 -13.25 3.76 7.59
N TRP A 35 -12.28 3.84 8.50
CA TRP A 35 -12.23 4.89 9.51
C TRP A 35 -12.09 6.28 8.89
N VAL A 36 -11.22 6.43 7.87
CA VAL A 36 -11.09 7.67 7.10
C VAL A 36 -12.38 8.02 6.37
N ALA A 37 -13.04 7.04 5.74
CA ALA A 37 -14.34 7.25 5.09
C ALA A 37 -15.44 7.69 6.08
N GLY A 38 -15.33 7.28 7.35
CA GLY A 38 -16.17 7.74 8.46
C GLY A 38 -15.76 9.09 9.07
N GLY A 39 -14.84 9.83 8.46
CA GLY A 39 -14.41 11.16 8.89
C GLY A 39 -13.18 11.20 9.79
N ALA A 40 -12.47 10.07 9.96
CA ALA A 40 -11.22 9.99 10.74
C ALA A 40 -11.34 10.50 12.20
N VAL A 41 -12.56 10.50 12.76
CA VAL A 41 -12.83 11.04 14.10
C VAL A 41 -12.00 10.26 15.13
N GLY A 42 -11.16 10.98 15.87
CA GLY A 42 -10.31 10.42 16.92
C GLY A 42 -9.01 9.75 16.45
N MET A 43 -8.69 9.74 15.16
CA MET A 43 -7.43 9.14 14.67
C MET A 43 -6.21 9.86 15.25
N GLN A 44 -5.31 9.09 15.84
CA GLN A 44 -4.05 9.57 16.39
C GLN A 44 -2.95 9.53 15.34
N PRO A 45 -1.81 10.22 15.54
CA PRO A 45 -0.67 10.17 14.61
C PRO A 45 -0.20 8.74 14.28
N MET A 46 -0.27 7.81 15.24
CA MET A 46 0.08 6.41 15.01
C MET A 46 -0.89 5.69 14.07
N ASP A 47 -2.19 6.06 14.09
CA ASP A 47 -3.18 5.50 13.16
C ASP A 47 -2.94 5.97 11.73
N TRP A 48 -2.51 7.23 11.57
CA TRP A 48 -2.09 7.77 10.28
C TRP A 48 -0.82 7.11 9.77
N PHE A 49 0.15 6.91 10.66
CA PHE A 49 1.36 6.16 10.33
C PHE A 49 1.02 4.74 9.86
N ASP A 50 0.17 4.03 10.60
CA ASP A 50 -0.28 2.67 10.27
C ASP A 50 -0.99 2.63 8.89
N LEU A 51 -1.88 3.58 8.62
CA LEU A 51 -2.52 3.73 7.30
C LEU A 51 -1.50 3.91 6.17
N VAL A 52 -0.51 4.80 6.35
CA VAL A 52 0.52 5.05 5.35
C VAL A 52 1.45 3.84 5.21
N PHE A 53 1.86 3.23 6.30
CA PHE A 53 2.79 2.11 6.33
C PHE A 53 2.23 0.89 5.60
N HIS A 54 0.97 0.52 5.88
CA HIS A 54 0.30 -0.57 5.17
C HIS A 54 -0.18 -0.16 3.77
N GLY A 55 -0.48 1.13 3.52
CA GLY A 55 -0.88 1.64 2.22
C GLY A 55 0.26 1.82 1.22
N PHE A 56 1.50 2.04 1.69
CA PHE A 56 2.64 2.37 0.84
C PHE A 56 2.97 1.32 -0.23
N PRO A 57 2.96 -0.01 0.05
CA PRO A 57 3.15 -1.02 -0.98
C PRO A 57 2.14 -0.91 -2.13
N TRP A 58 0.88 -0.61 -1.82
CA TRP A 58 -0.18 -0.46 -2.82
C TRP A 58 0.01 0.78 -3.69
N LEU A 59 0.49 1.88 -3.12
CA LEU A 59 0.87 3.07 -3.90
C LEU A 59 1.99 2.77 -4.88
N LEU A 60 2.99 1.98 -4.48
CA LEU A 60 4.04 1.52 -5.38
C LEU A 60 3.49 0.63 -6.50
N LEU A 61 2.57 -0.28 -6.18
CA LEU A 61 1.92 -1.14 -7.17
C LEU A 61 1.08 -0.32 -8.17
N ILE A 62 0.29 0.64 -7.69
CA ILE A 62 -0.50 1.56 -8.53
C ILE A 62 0.43 2.37 -9.44
N ARG A 63 1.52 2.93 -8.90
CA ARG A 63 2.55 3.62 -9.69
C ARG A 63 3.08 2.72 -10.80
N LEU A 64 3.40 1.45 -10.50
CA LEU A 64 3.89 0.50 -11.50
C LEU A 64 2.88 0.23 -12.61
N LEU A 65 1.61 0.03 -12.24
CA LEU A 65 0.53 -0.17 -13.19
C LEU A 65 0.38 1.06 -14.10
N ILE A 66 0.39 2.27 -13.54
CA ILE A 66 0.32 3.52 -14.32
C ILE A 66 1.52 3.65 -15.28
N LEU A 67 2.74 3.40 -14.82
CA LEU A 67 3.92 3.47 -15.69
C LEU A 67 3.83 2.43 -16.82
N LYS A 68 3.30 1.24 -16.53
CA LYS A 68 3.12 0.18 -17.51
C LYS A 68 2.07 0.55 -18.55
N THR A 69 0.92 1.09 -18.13
CA THR A 69 -0.15 1.52 -19.05
C THR A 69 0.25 2.72 -19.89
N MET A 70 1.05 3.64 -19.36
CA MET A 70 1.60 4.79 -20.09
C MET A 70 2.79 4.43 -21.01
N GLY A 71 3.23 3.16 -21.06
CA GLY A 71 4.42 2.77 -21.82
C GLY A 71 5.74 3.34 -21.28
N ARG A 72 5.74 3.87 -20.05
CA ARG A 72 6.89 4.50 -19.39
C ARG A 72 7.60 3.55 -18.42
N PHE A 73 7.17 2.30 -18.34
CA PHE A 73 7.79 1.30 -17.47
C PHE A 73 9.15 0.87 -18.02
N LYS A 74 10.19 1.07 -17.21
CA LYS A 74 11.56 0.63 -17.49
C LYS A 74 11.93 -0.41 -16.42
N ALA A 75 12.10 -1.66 -16.86
CA ALA A 75 12.40 -2.81 -16.02
C ALA A 75 13.87 -2.82 -15.54
#